data_AF-A0A453KGI1-F1
#
_entry.id   AF-A0A453KGI1-F1
#
_cell.length_a   1.000
_cell.length_b   1.000
_cell.length_c   1.000
_cell.angle_alpha   90.00
_cell.angle_beta   90.00
_cell.angle_gamma   90.00
#
_symmetry.space_group_name_H-M   'P 1'
#
loop_
_entity.id
_entity.type
_entity.pdbx_description
1 polymer ?
#
loop_
_entity_poly.entity_id
_entity_poly.type
_entity_poly.pdbx_seq_one_letter_code
_entity_poly.pdbx_strand_id
1 'polypeptide(L)'
;NRYGDGAFLSPEDEKVVVEKVLAHHPRSEDKIGCGLDAIMVNKHPDFKMSRCLYVVRTNGDWADFSYRKCLRAYIKGAYPSHADKFINKHHLVQRRSHLGLLPPK
;
A
#
# COMPACT_ATOMS: atom_id res chain seq x y z
N ASN A 1 -4.23 16.42 -7.12
CA ASN A 1 -3.13 15.58 -6.60
C ASN A 1 -2.59 16.25 -5.33
N ARG A 2 -3.13 15.91 -4.15
CA ARG A 2 -2.98 16.72 -2.90
C ARG A 2 -1.58 16.64 -2.27
N TYR A 3 -0.95 15.47 -2.34
CA TYR A 3 0.37 15.22 -1.75
C TYR A 3 1.43 15.05 -2.85
N GLY A 4 2.53 15.79 -2.70
CA GLY A 4 3.71 15.71 -3.56
C GLY A 4 4.58 14.49 -3.26
N ASP A 5 5.66 14.33 -4.03
CA ASP A 5 6.65 13.28 -3.78
C ASP A 5 7.46 13.63 -2.52
N GLY A 6 7.57 12.70 -1.58
CA GLY A 6 8.20 12.90 -0.27
C GLY A 6 7.30 13.56 0.78
N ALA A 7 6.05 13.86 0.44
CA ALA A 7 5.11 14.46 1.38
C ALA A 7 4.52 13.43 2.35
N PHE A 8 4.39 13.80 3.61
CA PHE A 8 3.63 13.06 4.61
C PHE A 8 2.14 13.38 4.50
N LEU A 9 1.29 12.41 4.83
CA LEU A 9 -0.14 12.64 4.94
C LEU A 9 -0.45 13.55 6.14
N SER A 10 -1.55 14.28 6.07
CA SER A 10 -2.07 14.93 7.28
C SER A 10 -2.52 13.87 8.30
N PRO A 11 -2.60 14.19 9.60
CA PRO A 11 -3.04 13.24 10.62
C PRO A 11 -4.40 12.59 10.32
N GLU A 12 -5.32 13.34 9.70
CA GLU A 12 -6.65 12.85 9.34
C GLU A 12 -6.59 11.84 8.19
N ASP A 13 -5.87 12.18 7.12
CA ASP A 13 -5.71 11.31 5.95
C ASP A 13 -4.89 10.07 6.33
N GLU A 14 -3.87 10.22 7.18
CA GLU A 14 -3.08 9.12 7.73
C GLU A 14 -3.95 8.15 8.51
N LYS A 15 -4.75 8.64 9.47
CA LYS A 15 -5.65 7.79 10.26
C LYS A 15 -6.57 6.97 9.36
N VAL A 16 -7.16 7.59 8.35
CA VAL A 16 -8.04 6.90 7.39
C VAL A 16 -7.26 5.83 6.61
N VAL A 17 -6.06 6.16 6.13
CA VAL A 17 -5.23 5.20 5.39
C VAL A 17 -4.82 4.03 6.28
N VAL A 18 -4.46 4.27 7.54
CA VAL A 18 -4.07 3.21 8.47
C VAL A 18 -5.26 2.28 8.76
N GLU A 19 -6.39 2.85 9.20
CA GLU A 19 -7.55 2.09 9.66
C GLU A 19 -8.32 1.40 8.53
N LYS A 20 -8.44 2.05 7.37
CA LYS A 20 -9.32 1.60 6.27
C LYS A 20 -8.56 1.00 5.09
N VAL A 21 -7.24 1.13 5.03
CA VAL A 21 -6.44 0.62 3.92
C VAL A 21 -5.33 -0.30 4.44
N LEU A 22 -4.36 0.22 5.18
CA LEU A 22 -3.18 -0.54 5.62
C LEU A 22 -3.58 -1.75 6.49
N ALA A 23 -4.58 -1.59 7.37
CA ALA A 23 -5.10 -2.67 8.21
C ALA A 23 -5.54 -3.92 7.42
N HIS A 24 -5.95 -3.77 6.16
CA HIS A 24 -6.36 -4.88 5.30
C HIS A 24 -5.23 -5.46 4.47
N HIS A 25 -4.01 -4.94 4.55
CA HIS A 25 -2.89 -5.53 3.82
C HIS A 25 -2.64 -6.96 4.34
N PRO A 26 -2.49 -7.99 3.48
CA PRO A 26 -2.25 -9.37 3.93
C PRO A 26 -0.97 -9.58 4.76
N ARG A 27 -0.11 -8.57 4.80
CA ARG A 27 1.12 -8.50 5.60
C ARG A 27 1.18 -7.17 6.34
N SER A 28 0.07 -6.72 6.92
CA SER A 28 -0.03 -5.41 7.59
C SER A 28 0.95 -5.32 8.76
N GLU A 29 1.01 -6.38 9.58
CA GLU A 29 1.96 -6.52 10.69
C GLU A 29 3.41 -6.38 10.22
N ASP A 30 3.83 -7.12 9.17
CA ASP A 30 5.18 -6.99 8.60
C ASP A 30 5.48 -5.58 8.10
N LYS A 31 4.49 -4.87 7.57
CA LYS A 31 4.67 -3.51 7.06
C LYS A 31 4.88 -2.52 8.21
N ILE A 32 4.06 -2.60 9.24
CA ILE A 32 4.17 -1.77 10.45
C ILE A 32 5.47 -2.10 11.21
N GLY A 33 5.82 -3.38 11.36
CA GLY A 33 7.07 -3.82 11.99
C GLY A 33 7.21 -3.28 13.42
N CYS A 34 8.27 -2.51 13.66
CA CYS A 34 8.58 -1.91 14.97
C CYS A 34 7.66 -0.74 15.39
N GLY A 35 6.70 -0.36 14.54
CA GLY A 35 5.73 0.70 14.81
C GLY A 35 5.63 1.66 13.64
N LEU A 36 4.48 2.33 13.51
CA LEU A 36 4.23 3.37 12.53
C LEU A 36 4.55 4.73 13.13
N ASP A 37 5.38 5.51 12.44
CA ASP A 37 5.65 6.91 12.74
C ASP A 37 4.82 7.85 11.85
N ALA A 38 4.80 7.58 10.53
CA ALA A 38 4.00 8.35 9.58
C ALA A 38 3.70 7.57 8.29
N ILE A 39 2.78 8.07 7.47
CA ILE A 39 2.56 7.63 6.09
C ILE A 39 3.09 8.68 5.10
N MET A 40 3.98 8.25 4.21
CA MET A 40 4.59 9.08 3.18
C MET A 40 4.09 8.69 1.78
N VAL A 41 3.90 9.68 0.91
CA VAL A 41 3.66 9.50 -0.53
C VAL A 41 4.97 9.76 -1.27
N ASN A 42 5.46 8.79 -2.04
CA ASN A 42 6.66 9.00 -2.86
C ASN A 42 6.64 8.13 -4.13
N LYS A 43 7.55 8.39 -5.06
CA LYS A 43 7.77 7.52 -6.23
C LYS A 43 8.33 6.17 -5.83
N HIS A 44 8.02 5.13 -6.60
CA HIS A 44 8.71 3.85 -6.46
C HIS A 44 10.17 4.00 -6.92
N PRO A 45 11.17 3.46 -6.19
CA PRO A 45 12.58 3.60 -6.56
C PRO A 45 12.87 3.09 -7.97
N ASP A 46 12.37 1.90 -8.28
CA ASP A 46 12.56 1.25 -9.59
C ASP A 46 11.57 1.73 -10.66
N PHE A 47 10.31 2.03 -10.28
CA PHE A 47 9.25 2.41 -11.20
C PHE A 47 8.87 3.89 -11.00
N LYS A 48 9.76 4.80 -11.39
CA LYS A 48 9.64 6.26 -11.12
C LYS A 48 8.39 6.95 -11.68
N MET A 49 7.68 6.29 -12.60
CA MET A 49 6.39 6.75 -13.13
C MET A 49 5.21 6.46 -12.19
N SER A 50 5.41 5.61 -11.19
CA SER A 50 4.40 5.22 -10.21
C SER A 50 4.69 5.84 -8.85
N ARG A 51 3.62 6.27 -8.17
CA ARG A 51 3.67 6.72 -6.77
C ARG A 51 3.04 5.67 -5.87
N CYS A 52 3.64 5.50 -4.70
CA CYS A 52 3.29 4.53 -3.69
C CYS A 52 3.06 5.22 -2.35
N LEU A 53 2.35 4.52 -1.47
CA LEU A 53 2.29 4.84 -0.06
C LEU A 53 3.40 4.07 0.65
N TYR A 54 4.03 4.72 1.62
CA TYR A 54 5.08 4.16 2.45
C TYR A 54 4.69 4.27 3.91
N VAL A 55 4.89 3.19 4.64
CA VAL A 55 4.97 3.21 6.10
C VAL A 55 6.36 3.71 6.44
N VAL A 56 6.46 4.83 7.14
CA VAL A 56 7.68 5.25 7.84
C VAL A 56 7.57 4.73 9.27
N ARG A 57 8.60 4.01 9.71
CA ARG A 57 8.60 3.32 10.99
C ARG A 57 9.28 4.15 12.06
N THR A 58 9.00 3.82 13.32
CA THR A 58 9.59 4.47 14.50
C THR A 58 11.11 4.36 14.58
N ASN A 59 11.72 3.39 13.89
CA ASN A 59 13.17 3.25 13.78
C ASN A 59 13.79 4.02 12.59
N GLY A 60 12.99 4.76 11.82
CA GLY A 60 13.42 5.53 10.64
C GLY A 60 13.43 4.74 9.32
N ASP A 61 13.25 3.42 9.34
CA ASP A 61 13.10 2.63 8.12
C ASP A 61 11.74 2.91 7.47
N TRP A 62 11.64 2.60 6.17
CA TRP A 62 10.38 2.73 5.46
C TRP A 62 10.14 1.57 4.50
N ALA A 63 8.87 1.23 4.32
CA ALA A 63 8.43 0.14 3.46
C ALA A 63 7.20 0.54 2.65
N ASP A 64 7.20 0.22 1.35
CA ASP A 64 6.06 0.47 0.48
C ASP A 64 4.87 -0.39 0.90
N PHE A 65 3.65 0.05 0.63
CA PHE A 65 2.51 -0.85 0.58
C PHE A 65 1.57 -0.49 -0.57
N SER A 66 0.93 -1.53 -1.12
CA SER A 66 0.03 -1.36 -2.26
C SER A 66 -1.40 -1.22 -1.77
N TYR A 67 -1.99 -0.03 -1.90
CA TYR A 67 -3.41 0.19 -1.62
C TYR A 67 -4.31 -0.80 -2.39
N ARG A 68 -3.89 -1.23 -3.59
CA ARG A 68 -4.63 -2.25 -4.36
C ARG A 68 -4.64 -3.61 -3.67
N LYS A 69 -3.52 -4.03 -3.06
CA LYS A 69 -3.47 -5.28 -2.27
C LYS A 69 -4.38 -5.19 -1.05
N CYS A 70 -4.37 -4.05 -0.37
CA CYS A 70 -5.25 -3.75 0.76
C CYS A 70 -6.73 -3.85 0.37
N LEU A 71 -7.17 -3.09 -0.64
CA LEU A 71 -8.55 -3.09 -1.09
C LEU A 71 -8.99 -4.46 -1.59
N ARG A 72 -8.13 -5.17 -2.31
CA ARG A 72 -8.41 -6.53 -2.77
C ARG A 72 -8.68 -7.48 -1.61
N ALA A 73 -7.84 -7.46 -0.58
CA ALA A 73 -8.01 -8.29 0.60
C ALA A 73 -9.30 -7.94 1.35
N TYR A 74 -9.57 -6.64 1.56
CA TYR A 74 -10.82 -6.16 2.14
C TYR A 74 -12.05 -6.67 1.38
N ILE A 75 -12.10 -6.45 0.06
CA ILE A 75 -13.24 -6.84 -0.78
C ILE A 75 -13.47 -8.35 -0.75
N LYS A 76 -12.39 -9.15 -0.77
CA LYS A 76 -12.50 -10.61 -0.67
C LYS A 76 -13.05 -11.07 0.68
N GLY A 77 -12.67 -10.41 1.77
CA GLY A 77 -13.20 -10.73 3.10
C GLY A 77 -14.65 -10.27 3.31
N ALA A 78 -14.98 -9.05 2.88
CA ALA A 78 -16.28 -8.45 3.13
C ALA A 78 -17.38 -8.88 2.13
N TYR A 79 -17.02 -9.19 0.88
CA TYR A 79 -17.97 -9.46 -0.21
C TYR A 79 -17.58 -10.69 -1.05
N PRO A 80 -17.39 -11.88 -0.45
CA PRO A 80 -16.79 -13.03 -1.12
C PRO A 80 -17.49 -13.41 -2.43
N SER A 81 -18.83 -13.41 -2.46
CA SER A 81 -19.61 -13.81 -3.65
C SER A 81 -19.48 -12.86 -4.84
N HIS A 82 -19.08 -11.60 -4.62
CA HIS A 82 -18.98 -10.56 -5.66
C HIS A 82 -17.55 -10.08 -5.89
N ALA A 83 -16.61 -10.53 -5.05
CA ALA A 83 -15.27 -9.99 -4.96
C ALA A 83 -14.53 -10.04 -6.29
N ASP A 84 -14.48 -11.21 -6.94
CA ASP A 84 -13.69 -11.38 -8.16
C ASP A 84 -14.24 -10.55 -9.32
N LYS A 85 -15.57 -10.49 -9.48
CA LYS A 85 -16.21 -9.63 -10.48
C LYS A 85 -15.85 -8.16 -10.27
N PHE A 86 -15.89 -7.69 -9.02
CA PHE A 86 -15.53 -6.31 -8.68
C PHE A 86 -14.04 -6.03 -8.91
N ILE A 87 -13.16 -6.90 -8.41
CA ILE A 87 -11.70 -6.78 -8.51
C ILE A 87 -11.26 -6.71 -9.98
N ASN A 88 -11.85 -7.56 -10.83
CA ASN A 88 -11.56 -7.59 -12.26
C ASN A 88 -12.03 -6.32 -12.95
N LYS A 89 -13.28 -5.89 -12.70
CA LYS A 89 -13.87 -4.68 -13.29
C LYS A 89 -13.11 -3.41 -12.91
N HIS A 90 -12.60 -3.32 -11.68
CA HIS A 90 -11.92 -2.13 -11.16
C HIS A 90 -10.39 -2.21 -11.24
N HIS A 91 -9.84 -3.16 -12.00
CA HIS A 91 -8.41 -3.31 -12.23
C HIS A 91 -7.56 -3.42 -10.93
N LEU A 92 -8.14 -4.02 -9.87
CA LEU A 92 -7.44 -4.35 -8.61
C LEU A 92 -6.71 -5.70 -8.69
N VAL A 93 -6.76 -6.34 -9.85
CA VAL A 93 -5.99 -7.56 -10.16
C VAL A 93 -4.49 -7.32 -10.00
N GLN A 94 -3.78 -8.37 -9.59
CA GLN A 94 -2.33 -8.34 -9.58
C GLN A 94 -1.84 -8.27 -11.02
N ARG A 95 -1.38 -7.10 -11.45
CA ARG A 95 -0.58 -7.02 -12.66
C ARG A 95 0.71 -7.77 -12.36
N ARG A 96 0.96 -8.88 -13.07
CA ARG A 96 2.26 -9.55 -13.01
C ARG A 96 3.31 -8.51 -13.37
N SER A 97 4.15 -8.13 -12.43
CA SER A 97 5.40 -7.45 -12.76
C SER A 97 6.22 -8.46 -13.56
N HIS A 98 6.62 -8.11 -14.77
CA HIS A 98 7.61 -8.88 -15.52
C HIS A 98 9.03 -8.76 -14.90
N LEU A 99 9.14 -8.28 -13.65
CA LEU A 99 10.37 -8.05 -12.92
C LEU A 99 10.24 -8.73 -11.55
N GLY A 100 10.60 -10.01 -11.53
CA GLY A 100 10.72 -10.84 -10.32
C GLY A 100 12.09 -11.51 -10.25
N LEU A 101 13.11 -10.95 -10.88
CA LEU A 101 14.48 -11.42 -10.80
C LEU A 101 15.40 -10.21 -10.62
N LEU A 102 15.69 -9.88 -9.37
CA LEU A 102 17.03 -9.51 -8.92
C LEU A 102 17.03 -9.52 -7.38
N PRO A 103 17.88 -10.34 -6.74
CA PRO A 103 18.02 -10.33 -5.28
C PRO A 103 18.63 -9.00 -4.80
N PRO A 104 18.36 -8.60 -3.54
CA PRO A 104 18.97 -7.41 -2.96
C PRO A 104 20.50 -7.55 -2.97
N LYS A 105 21.19 -6.47 -3.37
CA LYS A 105 22.62 -6.31 -3.13
C LYS A 105 22.88 -5.95 -1.68
#